data_AF-A0A941S057-F1
#
_entry.id   AF-A0A941S057-F1
#
_cell.length_a   1.000
_cell.length_b   1.000
_cell.length_c   1.000
_cell.angle_alpha   90.00
_cell.angle_beta   90.00
_cell.angle_gamma   90.00
#
_symmetry.space_group_name_H-M   'P 1'
#
loop_
_entity.id
_entity.type
_entity.pdbx_description
1 polymer ?
#
loop_
_entity_poly.entity_id
_entity_poly.type
_entity_poly.pdbx_seq_one_letter_code
_entity_poly.pdbx_strand_id
1 'polypeptide(L)'
;MKWILYGIIALVAAYGLYRYWGPFVELLRNLWNELLSLFGLGTRDDATQSGTANPQAPAAPLPFSSFDDPFLHGTARRMSPTQLVSYTFEALEAWAREQGIPRGPDQTPLEYASELVRRLPQAGPEIQAATQVYVQVAYNRGKLTEASFKTLEKIWQRMNVMASV
;
A
#
# COMPACT_ATOMS: atom_id res chain seq x y z
N MET A 1 -33.92 26.38 11.75
CA MET A 1 -32.52 26.39 12.25
C MET A 1 -31.65 25.23 11.76
N LYS A 2 -32.16 23.97 11.65
CA LYS A 2 -31.35 22.80 11.21
C LYS A 2 -30.83 22.90 9.76
N TRP A 3 -31.63 23.46 8.85
CA TRP A 3 -31.30 23.58 7.42
C TRP A 3 -30.15 24.56 7.12
N ILE A 4 -29.94 25.55 7.99
CA ILE A 4 -28.86 26.54 7.84
C ILE A 4 -27.49 25.89 8.15
N LEU A 5 -27.45 24.99 9.13
CA LEU A 5 -26.23 24.24 9.45
C LEU A 5 -25.83 23.30 8.31
N TYR A 6 -26.78 22.59 7.70
CA TYR A 6 -26.51 21.75 6.53
C TYR A 6 -26.09 22.58 5.32
N GLY A 7 -26.67 23.77 5.14
CA GLY A 7 -26.25 24.70 4.08
C GLY A 7 -24.80 25.15 4.24
N ILE A 8 -24.35 25.45 5.46
CA ILE A 8 -22.96 25.84 5.74
C ILE A 8 -22.00 24.67 5.55
N ILE A 9 -22.35 23.47 6.03
CA ILE A 9 -21.54 22.26 5.84
C ILE A 9 -21.41 21.92 4.36
N ALA A 10 -22.51 21.99 3.60
CA ALA A 10 -22.50 21.74 2.17
C ALA A 10 -21.65 22.78 1.41
N LEU A 11 -21.67 24.04 1.85
CA LEU A 11 -20.91 25.12 1.22
C LEU A 11 -19.40 25.01 1.52
N VAL A 12 -19.02 24.62 2.74
CA VAL A 12 -17.62 24.31 3.10
C VAL A 12 -17.13 23.06 2.38
N ALA A 13 -17.97 22.02 2.29
CA ALA A 13 -17.65 20.81 1.55
C ALA A 13 -17.49 21.10 0.05
N ALA A 14 -18.39 21.86 -0.56
CA ALA A 14 -18.31 22.27 -1.96
C ALA A 14 -17.10 23.15 -2.25
N TYR A 15 -16.76 24.06 -1.34
CA TYR A 15 -15.56 24.90 -1.43
C TYR A 15 -14.28 24.06 -1.30
N GLY A 16 -14.24 23.11 -0.35
CA GLY A 16 -13.13 22.16 -0.19
C GLY A 16 -12.96 21.26 -1.43
N LEU A 17 -14.07 20.76 -1.97
CA LEU A 17 -14.12 20.02 -3.23
C LEU A 17 -13.51 20.85 -4.36
N TYR A 18 -14.03 22.05 -4.60
CA TYR A 18 -13.58 22.91 -5.69
C TYR A 18 -12.10 23.34 -5.55
N ARG A 19 -11.63 23.58 -4.32
CA ARG A 19 -10.27 24.07 -4.05
C ARG A 19 -9.19 22.99 -4.20
N TYR A 20 -9.53 21.72 -3.96
CA TYR A 20 -8.58 20.60 -3.98
C TYR A 20 -8.83 19.58 -5.11
N TRP A 21 -9.81 19.80 -5.99
CA TRP A 21 -10.20 18.84 -7.05
C TRP A 21 -9.16 18.65 -8.16
N GLY A 22 -8.38 19.68 -8.49
CA GLY A 22 -7.40 19.61 -9.60
C GLY A 22 -6.41 18.43 -9.47
N PRO A 23 -5.56 18.41 -8.43
CA PRO A 23 -4.58 17.33 -8.26
C PRO A 23 -5.18 15.99 -7.82
N PHE A 24 -6.40 15.99 -7.25
CA PHE A 24 -7.07 14.77 -6.82
C PHE A 24 -7.63 13.98 -8.00
N VAL A 25 -8.20 14.66 -9.00
CA VAL A 25 -8.73 14.01 -10.22
C VAL A 25 -7.59 13.45 -11.08
N GLU A 26 -6.41 14.06 -11.09
CA GLU A 26 -5.23 13.52 -11.81
C GLU A 26 -4.66 12.28 -11.12
N LEU A 27 -4.54 12.28 -9.79
CA LEU A 27 -4.15 11.10 -9.02
C LEU A 27 -5.16 9.95 -9.19
N LEU A 28 -6.45 10.27 -9.14
CA LEU A 28 -7.51 9.27 -9.26
C LEU A 28 -7.59 8.71 -10.69
N ARG A 29 -7.39 9.53 -11.72
CA ARG A 29 -7.34 9.08 -13.12
C ARG A 29 -6.10 8.22 -13.39
N ASN A 30 -4.95 8.54 -12.81
CA ASN A 30 -3.74 7.73 -12.94
C ASN A 30 -3.87 6.38 -12.20
N LEU A 31 -4.42 6.37 -10.99
CA LEU A 31 -4.70 5.14 -10.27
C LEU A 31 -5.75 4.27 -10.98
N TRP A 32 -6.77 4.89 -11.59
CA TRP A 32 -7.78 4.16 -12.34
C TRP A 32 -7.23 3.56 -13.65
N ASN A 33 -6.33 4.26 -14.33
CA ASN A 33 -5.66 3.74 -15.52
C ASN A 33 -4.66 2.62 -15.18
N GLU A 34 -3.93 2.72 -14.08
CA GLU A 34 -3.09 1.60 -13.58
C GLU A 34 -3.96 0.40 -13.22
N LEU A 35 -5.08 0.60 -12.53
CA LEU A 35 -6.02 -0.47 -12.19
C LEU A 35 -6.59 -1.17 -13.44
N LEU A 36 -7.00 -0.40 -14.46
CA LEU A 36 -7.53 -0.93 -15.73
C LEU A 36 -6.45 -1.63 -16.58
N SER A 37 -5.20 -1.19 -16.47
CA SER A 37 -4.06 -1.84 -17.13
C SER A 37 -3.73 -3.20 -16.51
N LEU A 38 -3.91 -3.34 -15.19
CA LEU A 38 -3.77 -4.62 -14.46
C LEU A 38 -4.94 -5.57 -14.72
N PHE A 39 -6.10 -5.05 -15.15
CA PHE A 39 -7.26 -5.82 -15.59
C PHE A 39 -7.29 -6.10 -17.11
N GLY A 40 -6.27 -5.67 -17.85
CA GLY A 40 -6.06 -6.02 -19.26
C GLY A 40 -6.90 -5.24 -20.28
N LEU A 41 -7.43 -4.07 -19.94
CA LEU A 41 -8.27 -3.28 -20.85
C LEU A 41 -7.75 -1.85 -21.08
N GLY A 42 -6.65 -1.75 -21.86
CA GLY A 42 -6.17 -0.53 -22.54
C GLY A 42 -5.15 0.31 -21.76
N THR A 43 -4.13 0.94 -22.37
CA THR A 43 -3.75 1.13 -23.78
C THR A 43 -2.29 0.71 -23.95
N ARG A 44 -2.06 -0.20 -24.90
CA ARG A 44 -0.74 -0.56 -25.41
C ARG A 44 -0.37 0.56 -26.38
N ASP A 45 0.41 1.54 -25.92
CA ASP A 45 1.13 2.42 -26.84
C ASP A 45 2.60 1.97 -26.87
N ASP A 46 3.01 1.63 -28.09
CA ASP A 46 4.19 0.90 -28.49
C ASP A 46 5.53 1.54 -28.11
N ALA A 47 6.44 0.69 -27.62
CA ALA A 47 7.87 0.77 -27.93
C ALA A 47 8.56 -0.60 -27.72
N THR A 48 8.32 -1.50 -28.66
CA THR A 48 9.32 -2.37 -29.34
C THR A 48 10.39 -3.08 -28.48
N GLN A 49 10.26 -4.39 -28.28
CA GLN A 49 10.97 -5.41 -29.08
C GLN A 49 10.61 -6.85 -28.69
N SER A 50 10.57 -7.68 -29.73
CA SER A 50 9.99 -9.01 -29.85
C SER A 50 10.72 -10.12 -29.08
N GLY A 51 9.94 -11.09 -28.60
CA GLY A 51 10.43 -12.39 -28.18
C GLY A 51 9.27 -13.25 -27.70
N THR A 52 8.85 -14.20 -28.53
CA THR A 52 7.77 -15.18 -28.29
C THR A 52 7.76 -15.78 -26.89
N ALA A 53 6.67 -15.56 -26.14
CA ALA A 53 6.28 -16.43 -25.04
C ALA A 53 4.76 -16.41 -24.87
N ASN A 54 4.17 -17.57 -25.13
CA ASN A 54 2.94 -18.16 -24.61
C ASN A 54 2.09 -17.28 -23.65
N PRO A 55 0.75 -17.19 -23.79
CA PRO A 55 -0.14 -16.64 -22.77
C PRO A 55 -0.09 -17.52 -21.50
N GLN A 56 0.98 -17.35 -20.72
CA GLN A 56 1.18 -18.04 -19.46
C GLN A 56 0.14 -17.54 -18.47
N ALA A 57 -0.51 -18.51 -17.84
CA ALA A 57 -1.38 -18.38 -16.68
C ALA A 57 -0.91 -17.26 -15.73
N PRO A 58 -1.84 -16.57 -15.03
CA PRO A 58 -1.51 -15.44 -14.15
C PRO A 58 -0.33 -15.82 -13.26
N ALA A 59 0.75 -15.03 -13.37
CA ALA A 59 1.98 -15.28 -12.65
C ALA A 59 1.66 -15.50 -11.17
N ALA A 60 2.10 -16.64 -10.62
CA ALA A 60 1.88 -16.96 -9.22
C ALA A 60 2.40 -15.80 -8.36
N PRO A 61 1.63 -15.30 -7.37
CA PRO A 61 2.06 -14.13 -6.63
C PRO A 61 3.37 -14.43 -5.87
N LEU A 62 4.26 -13.44 -5.80
CA LEU A 62 5.64 -13.58 -5.30
C LEU A 62 5.69 -14.02 -3.82
N PRO A 63 6.49 -15.04 -3.46
CA PRO A 63 6.65 -15.46 -2.06
C PRO A 63 7.38 -14.40 -1.24
N PHE A 64 7.22 -14.41 0.08
CA PHE A 64 7.89 -13.47 1.00
C PHE A 64 9.41 -13.55 0.90
N SER A 65 9.97 -14.75 0.68
CA SER A 65 11.40 -14.97 0.51
C SER A 65 12.03 -14.26 -0.71
N SER A 66 11.20 -13.76 -1.64
CA SER A 66 11.69 -12.95 -2.76
C SER A 66 11.90 -11.48 -2.42
N PHE A 67 11.47 -11.04 -1.22
CA PHE A 67 11.64 -9.67 -0.75
C PHE A 67 12.88 -9.57 0.14
N ASP A 68 13.89 -8.84 -0.33
CA ASP A 68 15.07 -8.51 0.46
C ASP A 68 14.72 -7.51 1.57
N ASP A 69 15.22 -7.77 2.79
CA ASP A 69 15.05 -6.85 3.92
C ASP A 69 15.85 -5.54 3.67
N PRO A 70 15.16 -4.40 3.51
CA PRO A 70 15.81 -3.15 3.15
C PRO A 70 16.59 -2.52 4.32
N PHE A 71 16.36 -2.98 5.56
CA PHE A 71 17.02 -2.49 6.76
C PHE A 71 18.37 -3.17 6.99
N LEU A 72 18.53 -4.44 6.60
CA LEU A 72 19.80 -5.17 6.74
C LEU A 72 20.94 -4.57 5.90
N HIS A 73 20.64 -4.17 4.66
CA HIS A 73 21.66 -3.65 3.72
C HIS A 73 21.67 -2.11 3.62
N GLY A 74 20.93 -1.43 4.49
CA GLY A 74 20.81 0.04 4.52
C GLY A 74 20.17 0.64 3.26
N THR A 75 19.52 -0.15 2.42
CA THR A 75 18.77 0.32 1.24
C THR A 75 17.53 1.11 1.64
N ALA A 76 16.98 0.88 2.83
CA ALA A 76 15.83 1.62 3.36
C ALA A 76 16.04 3.14 3.37
N ARG A 77 17.25 3.62 3.70
CA ARG A 77 17.57 5.06 3.70
C ARG A 77 17.71 5.67 2.29
N ARG A 78 17.87 4.83 1.26
CA ARG A 78 17.98 5.25 -0.14
C ARG A 78 16.63 5.28 -0.85
N MET A 79 15.62 4.62 -0.31
CA MET A 79 14.25 4.60 -0.85
C MET A 79 13.51 5.89 -0.48
N SER A 80 12.61 6.34 -1.36
CA SER A 80 11.66 7.39 -0.97
C SER A 80 10.69 6.87 0.09
N PRO A 81 10.10 7.76 0.92
CA PRO A 81 9.15 7.36 1.95
C PRO A 81 8.00 6.47 1.46
N THR A 82 7.41 6.85 0.33
CA THR A 82 6.32 6.09 -0.29
C THR A 82 6.80 4.73 -0.76
N GLN A 83 7.97 4.65 -1.42
CA GLN A 83 8.53 3.38 -1.89
C GLN A 83 8.81 2.42 -0.74
N LEU A 84 9.45 2.88 0.34
CA LEU A 84 9.78 2.03 1.48
C LEU A 84 8.51 1.45 2.14
N VAL A 85 7.49 2.28 2.29
CA VAL A 85 6.20 1.87 2.86
C VAL A 85 5.48 0.90 1.94
N SER A 86 5.34 1.19 0.65
CA SER A 86 4.69 0.30 -0.31
C SER A 86 5.39 -1.05 -0.38
N TYR A 87 6.73 -1.05 -0.50
CA TYR A 87 7.54 -2.26 -0.51
C TYR A 87 7.36 -3.10 0.76
N THR A 88 7.29 -2.44 1.92
CA THR A 88 7.03 -3.13 3.20
C THR A 88 5.62 -3.75 3.24
N PHE A 89 4.61 -3.08 2.67
CA PHE A 89 3.24 -3.61 2.61
C PHE A 89 3.07 -4.74 1.62
N GLU A 90 3.75 -4.70 0.48
CA GLU A 90 3.81 -5.82 -0.48
C GLU A 90 4.46 -7.06 0.16
N ALA A 91 5.57 -6.86 0.86
CA ALA A 91 6.22 -7.93 1.61
C ALA A 91 5.32 -8.48 2.73
N LEU A 92 4.59 -7.60 3.45
CA LEU A 92 3.62 -8.00 4.46
C LEU A 92 2.47 -8.83 3.88
N GLU A 93 1.95 -8.47 2.71
CA GLU A 93 0.89 -9.22 2.02
C GLU A 93 1.40 -10.59 1.54
N ALA A 94 2.63 -10.66 1.02
CA ALA A 94 3.27 -11.91 0.66
C ALA A 94 3.45 -12.83 1.88
N TRP A 95 3.96 -12.29 2.98
CA TRP A 95 4.12 -13.01 4.24
C TRP A 95 2.78 -13.49 4.81
N ALA A 96 1.78 -12.62 4.89
CA ALA A 96 0.48 -12.97 5.43
C ALA A 96 -0.26 -14.02 4.58
N ARG A 97 -0.07 -14.01 3.26
CA ARG A 97 -0.57 -15.07 2.37
C ARG A 97 0.06 -16.42 2.71
N GLU A 98 1.36 -16.47 3.01
CA GLU A 98 2.03 -17.69 3.47
C GLU A 98 1.51 -18.16 4.83
N GLN A 99 1.06 -17.23 5.69
CA GLN A 99 0.33 -17.55 6.93
C GLN A 99 -1.14 -17.99 6.70
N GLY A 100 -1.58 -18.15 5.45
CA GLY A 100 -2.94 -18.57 5.09
C GLY A 100 -3.99 -17.45 5.19
N ILE A 101 -3.56 -16.18 5.18
CA ILE A 101 -4.44 -15.01 5.28
C ILE A 101 -4.24 -14.13 4.03
N PRO A 102 -4.68 -14.57 2.83
CA PRO A 102 -4.59 -13.75 1.64
C PRO A 102 -5.52 -12.53 1.72
N ARG A 103 -5.13 -11.43 1.08
CA ARG A 103 -6.00 -10.25 0.92
C ARG A 103 -7.13 -10.55 -0.05
N GLY A 104 -8.34 -10.10 0.28
CA GLY A 104 -9.48 -10.16 -0.64
C GLY A 104 -9.29 -9.22 -1.84
N PRO A 105 -9.84 -9.54 -3.03
CA PRO A 105 -9.65 -8.73 -4.23
C PRO A 105 -10.18 -7.29 -4.09
N ASP A 106 -11.26 -7.11 -3.32
CA ASP A 106 -11.89 -5.79 -3.09
C ASP A 106 -11.51 -5.18 -1.73
N GLN A 107 -10.63 -5.84 -0.96
CA GLN A 107 -10.31 -5.43 0.40
C GLN A 107 -9.28 -4.30 0.38
N THR A 108 -9.56 -3.17 1.02
CA THR A 108 -8.60 -2.07 1.10
C THR A 108 -7.38 -2.43 1.95
N PRO A 109 -6.20 -1.79 1.75
CA PRO A 109 -5.02 -2.05 2.58
C PRO A 109 -5.26 -1.88 4.08
N LEU A 110 -6.10 -0.93 4.49
CA LEU A 110 -6.43 -0.67 5.89
C LEU A 110 -7.36 -1.75 6.48
N GLU A 111 -8.34 -2.21 5.71
CA GLU A 111 -9.21 -3.32 6.11
C GLU A 111 -8.41 -4.62 6.23
N TYR A 112 -7.47 -4.83 5.30
CA TYR A 112 -6.59 -6.00 5.35
C TYR A 112 -5.67 -5.95 6.56
N ALA A 113 -5.01 -4.82 6.83
CA ALA A 113 -4.19 -4.66 8.02
C ALA A 113 -4.99 -4.88 9.31
N SER A 114 -6.22 -4.37 9.38
CA SER A 114 -7.10 -4.58 10.53
C SER A 114 -7.45 -6.06 10.72
N GLU A 115 -7.65 -6.80 9.62
CA GLU A 115 -7.86 -8.25 9.66
C GLU A 115 -6.62 -8.99 10.12
N LEU A 116 -5.43 -8.62 9.63
CA LEU A 116 -4.16 -9.21 10.06
C LEU A 116 -3.94 -9.02 11.56
N VAL A 117 -4.23 -7.85 12.12
CA VAL A 117 -4.13 -7.61 13.57
C VAL A 117 -5.05 -8.55 14.36
N ARG A 118 -6.25 -8.87 13.85
CA ARG A 118 -7.17 -9.80 14.50
C ARG A 118 -6.71 -11.25 14.41
N ARG A 119 -6.24 -11.69 13.23
CA ARG A 119 -5.87 -13.09 12.98
C ARG A 119 -4.47 -13.44 13.47
N LEU A 120 -3.59 -12.44 13.62
CA LEU A 120 -2.20 -12.59 14.06
C LEU A 120 -1.93 -11.69 15.27
N PRO A 121 -2.58 -11.93 16.43
CA PRO A 121 -2.42 -11.10 17.61
C PRO A 121 -0.96 -10.99 18.08
N GLN A 122 -0.14 -11.99 17.79
CA GLN A 122 1.29 -11.98 18.07
C GLN A 122 2.05 -10.89 17.30
N ALA A 123 1.63 -10.54 16.09
CA ALA A 123 2.25 -9.51 15.24
C ALA A 123 1.41 -8.23 15.16
N GLY A 124 0.25 -8.22 15.82
CA GLY A 124 -0.73 -7.15 15.76
C GLY A 124 -0.18 -5.76 16.11
N PRO A 125 0.58 -5.58 17.21
CA PRO A 125 1.14 -4.28 17.55
C PRO A 125 2.05 -3.71 16.46
N GLU A 126 2.93 -4.53 15.87
CA GLU A 126 3.86 -4.13 14.81
C GLU A 126 3.12 -3.82 13.51
N ILE A 127 2.12 -4.65 13.13
CA ILE A 127 1.29 -4.43 11.94
C ILE A 127 0.48 -3.13 12.09
N GLN A 128 -0.12 -2.88 13.26
CA GLN A 128 -0.88 -1.67 13.53
C GLN A 128 0.02 -0.44 13.44
N ALA A 129 1.22 -0.49 14.02
CA ALA A 129 2.18 0.60 13.97
C ALA A 129 2.65 0.88 12.53
N ALA A 130 2.96 -0.15 11.74
CA ALA A 130 3.32 -0.01 10.32
C ALA A 130 2.17 0.59 9.49
N THR A 131 0.93 0.22 9.81
CA THR A 131 -0.28 0.77 9.16
C THR A 131 -0.47 2.25 9.45
N GLN A 132 -0.16 2.71 10.66
CA GLN A 132 -0.18 4.15 10.97
C GLN A 132 0.87 4.91 10.16
N VAL A 133 2.06 4.34 9.97
CA VAL A 133 3.10 4.92 9.10
C VAL A 133 2.62 4.99 7.65
N TYR A 134 1.94 3.95 7.16
CA TYR A 134 1.33 3.95 5.83
C TYR A 134 0.33 5.09 5.65
N VAL A 135 -0.63 5.23 6.57
CA VAL A 135 -1.62 6.32 6.54
C VAL A 135 -0.92 7.67 6.56
N GLN A 136 0.08 7.85 7.41
CA GLN A 136 0.82 9.11 7.50
C GLN A 136 1.52 9.46 6.18
N VAL A 137 2.16 8.48 5.53
CA VAL A 137 2.86 8.73 4.26
C VAL A 137 1.86 8.95 3.12
N ALA A 138 0.78 8.16 3.05
CA ALA A 138 -0.25 8.27 2.03
C ALA A 138 -1.00 9.61 2.08
N TYR A 139 -1.35 10.07 3.28
CA TYR A 139 -2.22 11.25 3.46
C TYR A 139 -1.47 12.54 3.81
N ASN A 140 -0.28 12.47 4.40
CA ASN A 140 0.40 13.67 4.93
C ASN A 140 1.55 14.19 4.05
N ARG A 141 1.84 13.57 2.89
CA ARG A 141 2.96 13.94 1.97
C ARG A 141 4.24 14.38 2.70
N GLY A 142 4.51 13.78 3.85
CA GLY A 142 5.50 14.23 4.82
C GLY A 142 6.76 13.39 4.78
N LYS A 143 7.83 13.89 5.39
CA LYS A 143 9.06 13.11 5.58
C LYS A 143 8.83 11.97 6.58
N LEU A 144 9.40 10.79 6.33
CA LEU A 144 9.52 9.75 7.35
C LEU A 144 10.38 10.28 8.51
N THR A 145 9.88 10.12 9.73
CA THR A 145 10.67 10.38 10.93
C THR A 145 11.54 9.16 11.25
N GLU A 146 12.61 9.34 12.02
CA GLU A 146 13.41 8.21 12.52
C GLU A 146 12.57 7.22 13.34
N ALA A 147 11.50 7.69 14.01
CA ALA A 147 10.55 6.81 14.68
C ALA A 147 9.77 5.93 13.69
N SER A 148 9.31 6.51 12.58
CA SER A 148 8.62 5.78 11.52
C SER A 148 9.53 4.73 10.87
N PHE A 149 10.81 5.05 10.66
CA PHE A 149 11.82 4.09 10.17
C PHE A 149 11.97 2.90 11.11
N LYS A 150 12.13 3.15 12.42
CA LYS A 150 12.22 2.07 13.43
C LYS A 150 10.95 1.23 13.49
N THR A 151 9.78 1.81 13.28
CA THR A 151 8.52 1.07 13.21
C THR A 151 8.51 0.10 12.03
N LEU A 152 8.94 0.56 10.85
CA LEU A 152 9.04 -0.29 9.67
C LEU A 152 10.11 -1.40 9.86
N GLU A 153 11.25 -1.07 10.45
CA GLU A 153 12.29 -2.06 10.78
C GLU A 153 11.76 -3.17 11.70
N LYS A 154 10.99 -2.82 12.73
CA LYS A 154 10.42 -3.79 13.67
C LYS A 154 9.47 -4.79 12.99
N ILE A 155 8.63 -4.35 12.06
CA ILE A 155 7.74 -5.28 11.35
C ILE A 155 8.54 -6.24 10.45
N TRP A 156 9.61 -5.76 9.80
CA TRP A 156 10.52 -6.61 9.02
C TRP A 156 11.20 -7.68 9.88
N GLN A 157 11.78 -7.29 11.02
CA GLN A 157 12.35 -8.23 11.99
C GLN A 157 11.32 -9.26 12.43
N ARG A 158 10.07 -8.82 12.67
CA ARG A 158 8.99 -9.69 13.10
C ARG A 158 8.60 -10.71 12.02
N MET A 159 8.45 -10.29 10.77
CA MET A 159 8.17 -11.18 9.63
C MET A 159 9.30 -12.19 9.42
N ASN A 160 10.57 -11.75 9.47
CA ASN A 160 11.73 -12.62 9.29
C ASN A 160 11.84 -13.69 10.38
N VAL A 161 11.59 -13.32 11.64
CA VAL A 161 11.60 -14.28 12.75
C VAL A 161 10.51 -15.34 12.56
N MET A 162 9.31 -14.97 12.13
CA MET A 162 8.20 -15.91 11.93
C MET A 162 8.29 -16.71 10.64
N ALA A 163 8.96 -16.20 9.60
CA ALA A 163 9.23 -16.94 8.37
C ALA A 163 10.34 -17.99 8.53
N SER A 164 11.15 -17.89 9.59
CA SER A 164 12.25 -18.82 9.90
C SER A 164 11.84 -19.99 10.81
N VAL A 165 10.56 -20.07 11.19
CA VAL A 165 9.98 -21.09 12.09
C VAL A 165 9.16 -22.09 11.28
#